data_AF-A0A7C6U493-F1
#
_entry.id   AF-A0A7C6U493-F1
#
_cell.length_a   1.000
_cell.length_b   1.000
_cell.length_c   1.000
_cell.angle_alpha   90.00
_cell.angle_beta   90.00
_cell.angle_gamma   90.00
#
_symmetry.space_group_name_H-M   'P 1'
#
loop_
_entity.id
_entity.type
_entity.pdbx_description
1 polymer ?
#
loop_
_entity_poly.entity_id
_entity_poly.type
_entity_poly.pdbx_seq_one_letter_code
_entity_poly.pdbx_strand_id
1 'polypeptide(L)'
;NLKDLNNNDKVLHALIGPSIIKDELKIFDEEILNAVKYHTTGNANLNPLSMLIYVADFVEEGREFPEAKKIREIAMLDYIQAGAQISEYTINLLKNKTIHPNTIKMYEYYKNKL
;
A
#
# COMPACT_ATOMS: atom_id res chain seq x y z
N ASN A 1 -18.52 -9.23 -1.35
CA ASN A 1 -19.05 -10.06 -2.46
C ASN A 1 -18.00 -9.99 -3.56
N LEU A 2 -17.40 -11.12 -3.98
CA LEU A 2 -16.27 -11.13 -4.94
C LEU A 2 -16.64 -10.62 -6.35
N LYS A 3 -17.92 -10.32 -6.58
CA LYS A 3 -18.49 -9.86 -7.85
C LYS A 3 -18.15 -8.41 -8.21
N ASP A 4 -17.65 -7.62 -7.27
CA ASP A 4 -17.24 -6.22 -7.52
C ASP A 4 -15.80 -6.09 -8.05
N LEU A 5 -15.09 -7.21 -8.23
CA LEU A 5 -13.66 -7.25 -8.62
C LEU A 5 -13.43 -7.36 -10.13
N ASN A 6 -14.48 -7.46 -10.93
CA ASN A 6 -14.39 -7.49 -12.39
C ASN A 6 -14.01 -6.11 -12.93
N ASN A 7 -12.69 -5.81 -12.96
CA ASN A 7 -11.97 -4.83 -13.82
C ASN A 7 -10.83 -4.06 -13.13
N ASN A 8 -10.32 -4.49 -11.97
CA ASN A 8 -9.12 -3.87 -11.38
C ASN A 8 -8.08 -4.92 -10.98
N ASP A 9 -7.42 -5.49 -12.00
CA ASP A 9 -6.27 -6.40 -11.86
C ASP A 9 -5.24 -5.90 -10.84
N LYS A 10 -5.10 -4.57 -10.74
CA LYS A 10 -4.13 -3.90 -9.88
C LYS A 10 -4.34 -4.08 -8.38
N VAL A 11 -5.53 -4.47 -7.90
CA VAL A 11 -5.80 -4.67 -6.45
C VAL A 11 -6.00 -6.16 -6.13
N LEU A 12 -6.44 -6.94 -7.11
CA LEU A 12 -6.75 -8.35 -6.96
C LEU A 12 -5.57 -9.17 -6.42
N HIS A 13 -4.36 -8.93 -6.93
CA HIS A 13 -3.18 -9.69 -6.54
C HIS A 13 -2.85 -9.53 -5.05
N ALA A 14 -3.02 -8.33 -4.49
CA ALA A 14 -2.83 -8.08 -3.07
C ALA A 14 -3.90 -8.79 -2.22
N LEU A 15 -5.14 -8.86 -2.68
CA LEU A 15 -6.24 -9.49 -1.94
C LEU A 15 -6.16 -11.01 -1.92
N ILE A 16 -5.80 -11.63 -3.04
CA ILE A 16 -5.72 -13.10 -3.17
C ILE A 16 -4.35 -13.66 -2.74
N GLY A 17 -3.29 -12.84 -2.83
CA GLY A 17 -1.91 -13.22 -2.52
C GLY A 17 -1.73 -13.92 -1.18
N PRO A 18 -2.34 -13.44 -0.06
CA PRO A 18 -2.27 -14.13 1.22
C PRO A 18 -2.81 -15.57 1.19
N SER A 19 -3.87 -15.85 0.42
CA SER A 19 -4.40 -17.20 0.29
C SER A 19 -3.42 -18.11 -0.46
N ILE A 20 -2.87 -17.61 -1.57
CA ILE A 20 -1.88 -18.34 -2.37
C ILE A 20 -0.63 -18.64 -1.54
N ILE A 21 -0.14 -17.67 -0.77
CA ILE A 21 1.01 -17.82 0.12
C ILE A 21 0.74 -18.88 1.21
N LYS A 22 -0.46 -18.89 1.80
CA LYS A 22 -0.86 -19.94 2.75
C LYS A 22 -0.88 -21.32 2.09
N ASP A 23 -1.44 -21.42 0.90
CA ASP A 23 -1.65 -22.70 0.21
C ASP A 23 -0.35 -23.27 -0.36
N GLU A 24 0.48 -22.45 -0.99
CA GLU A 24 1.69 -22.89 -1.70
C GLU A 24 2.94 -22.86 -0.83
N LEU A 25 3.12 -21.83 0.00
CA LEU A 25 4.34 -21.61 0.77
C LEU A 25 4.22 -22.00 2.24
N LYS A 26 2.99 -22.34 2.70
CA LYS A 26 2.70 -22.72 4.09
C LYS A 26 3.13 -21.66 5.12
N ILE A 27 3.07 -20.38 4.71
CA ILE A 27 3.31 -19.24 5.60
C ILE A 27 1.96 -18.81 6.18
N PHE A 28 1.87 -18.84 7.51
CA PHE A 28 0.65 -18.50 8.27
C PHE A 28 0.85 -17.30 9.20
N ASP A 29 2.00 -16.63 9.12
CA ASP A 29 2.27 -15.43 9.90
C ASP A 29 1.37 -14.28 9.42
N GLU A 30 0.41 -13.90 10.25
CA GLU A 30 -0.58 -12.87 9.90
C GLU A 30 0.05 -11.48 9.74
N GLU A 31 1.23 -11.20 10.30
CA GLU A 31 1.92 -9.94 10.08
C GLU A 31 2.42 -9.85 8.64
N ILE A 32 3.08 -10.92 8.16
CA ILE A 32 3.55 -11.05 6.77
C ILE A 32 2.37 -11.02 5.80
N LEU A 33 1.31 -11.77 6.09
CA LEU A 33 0.15 -11.87 5.22
C LEU A 33 -0.62 -10.55 5.13
N ASN A 34 -0.71 -9.79 6.23
CA ASN A 34 -1.28 -8.44 6.19
C ASN A 34 -0.40 -7.47 5.40
N ALA A 35 0.94 -7.58 5.50
CA ALA A 35 1.83 -6.76 4.70
C ALA A 35 1.60 -6.98 3.20
N VAL A 36 1.46 -8.24 2.77
CA VAL A 36 1.08 -8.58 1.39
C VAL A 36 -0.33 -8.08 1.06
N LYS A 37 -1.30 -8.22 1.96
CA LYS A 37 -2.68 -7.79 1.70
C LYS A 37 -2.81 -6.29 1.45
N TYR A 38 -2.07 -5.48 2.20
CA TYR A 38 -2.22 -4.03 2.21
C TYR A 38 -1.17 -3.29 1.37
N HIS A 39 -0.18 -3.96 0.78
CA HIS A 39 0.91 -3.28 0.04
C HIS A 39 0.43 -2.41 -1.12
N THR A 40 -0.71 -2.73 -1.76
CA THR A 40 -1.23 -1.91 -2.88
C THR A 40 -2.08 -0.75 -2.41
N THR A 41 -2.96 -0.97 -1.43
CA THR A 41 -4.00 0.03 -1.09
C THR A 41 -3.68 0.84 0.15
N GLY A 42 -2.72 0.39 0.96
CA GLY A 42 -2.58 0.80 2.36
C GLY A 42 -3.81 0.42 3.19
N ASN A 43 -3.89 0.95 4.41
CA ASN A 43 -5.09 0.98 5.26
C ASN A 43 -4.88 1.96 6.43
N ALA A 44 -5.94 2.31 7.16
CA ALA A 44 -5.75 2.97 8.46
C ALA A 44 -5.03 2.03 9.44
N ASN A 45 -4.17 2.60 10.29
CA ASN A 45 -3.49 1.91 11.39
C ASN A 45 -2.75 0.62 10.99
N LEU A 46 -1.94 0.69 9.93
CA LEU A 46 -1.03 -0.40 9.57
C LEU A 46 -0.03 -0.67 10.69
N ASN A 47 0.29 -1.95 10.88
CA ASN A 47 1.45 -2.34 11.67
C ASN A 47 2.75 -1.89 10.97
N PRO A 48 3.89 -1.83 11.69
CA PRO A 48 5.15 -1.36 11.12
C PRO A 48 5.56 -2.12 9.86
N LEU A 49 5.44 -3.46 9.84
CA LEU A 49 5.81 -4.26 8.67
C LEU A 49 4.99 -3.91 7.42
N SER A 50 3.67 -3.79 7.57
CA SER A 50 2.76 -3.46 6.46
C SER A 50 3.01 -2.06 5.92
N MET A 51 3.30 -1.10 6.81
CA MET A 51 3.70 0.25 6.38
C MET A 51 5.03 0.22 5.62
N LEU A 52 6.03 -0.51 6.14
CA LEU A 52 7.34 -0.62 5.50
C LEU A 52 7.24 -1.25 4.10
N ILE A 53 6.49 -2.34 3.95
CA ILE A 53 6.29 -3.00 2.64
C ILE A 53 5.52 -2.09 1.66
N TYR A 54 4.49 -1.38 2.13
CA TYR A 54 3.76 -0.39 1.33
C TYR A 54 4.67 0.73 0.82
N VAL A 55 5.54 1.28 1.68
CA VAL A 55 6.49 2.32 1.30
C VAL A 55 7.55 1.76 0.36
N ALA A 56 8.15 0.61 0.69
CA ALA A 56 9.21 -0.03 -0.09
C ALA A 56 8.78 -0.31 -1.53
N ASP A 57 7.57 -0.83 -1.78
CA ASP A 57 7.06 -1.08 -3.13
C ASP A 57 7.00 0.19 -4.01
N PHE A 58 6.74 1.34 -3.37
CA PHE A 58 6.67 2.62 -4.05
C PHE A 58 8.05 3.25 -4.31
N VAL A 59 8.99 3.11 -3.36
CA VAL A 59 10.29 3.81 -3.37
C VAL A 59 11.49 2.93 -3.70
N GLU A 60 11.31 1.66 -4.07
CA GLU A 60 12.44 0.77 -4.39
C GLU A 60 13.38 1.39 -5.43
N GLU A 61 14.66 1.04 -5.38
CA GLU A 61 15.74 1.73 -6.09
C GLU A 61 15.53 1.80 -7.62
N GLY A 62 14.89 0.80 -8.22
CA GLY A 62 14.53 0.75 -9.63
C GLY A 62 13.38 1.68 -10.06
N ARG A 63 12.64 2.29 -9.11
CA ARG A 63 11.60 3.29 -9.42
C ARG A 63 12.24 4.66 -9.68
N GLU A 64 12.34 5.00 -10.96
CA GLU A 64 13.03 6.22 -11.40
C GLU A 64 12.12 7.44 -11.65
N PHE A 65 10.82 7.34 -11.37
CA PHE A 65 9.90 8.47 -11.54
C PHE A 65 10.08 9.53 -10.43
N PRO A 66 9.81 10.82 -10.70
CA PRO A 66 10.17 11.93 -9.80
C PRO A 66 9.63 11.79 -8.38
N GLU A 67 8.38 11.36 -8.23
CA GLU A 67 7.73 11.21 -6.93
C GLU A 67 8.33 10.07 -6.11
N ALA A 68 8.75 8.96 -6.73
CA ALA A 68 9.49 7.90 -6.04
C ALA A 68 10.80 8.42 -5.47
N LYS A 69 11.58 9.18 -6.24
CA LYS A 69 12.86 9.75 -5.79
C LYS A 69 12.67 10.68 -4.59
N LYS A 70 11.71 11.60 -4.68
CA LYS A 70 11.39 12.53 -3.59
C LYS A 70 10.93 11.78 -2.33
N ILE A 71 10.01 10.84 -2.47
CA ILE A 71 9.46 10.10 -1.32
C ILE A 71 10.49 9.13 -0.74
N ARG A 72 11.43 8.61 -1.52
CA ARG A 72 12.56 7.80 -1.03
C ARG A 72 13.39 8.55 0.01
N GLU A 73 13.72 9.82 -0.25
CA GLU A 73 14.46 10.65 0.70
C GLU A 73 13.68 10.84 2.01
N ILE A 74 12.36 11.05 1.91
CA ILE A 74 11.48 11.16 3.08
C ILE A 74 11.43 9.84 3.84
N ALA A 75 11.31 8.70 3.14
CA ALA A 75 11.21 7.38 3.74
C ALA A 75 12.44 7.02 4.60
N MET A 76 13.62 7.54 4.25
CA MET A 76 14.85 7.37 5.04
C MET A 76 14.85 8.15 6.36
N LEU A 77 14.00 9.18 6.48
CA LEU A 77 13.87 10.00 7.68
C LEU A 77 12.64 9.60 8.51
N ASP A 78 11.50 9.42 7.83
CA ASP A 78 10.22 9.08 8.40
C ASP A 78 9.36 8.28 7.38
N TYR A 79 9.31 6.96 7.58
CA TYR A 79 8.53 6.06 6.73
C TYR A 79 7.01 6.24 6.90
N ILE A 80 6.54 6.78 8.04
CA ILE A 80 5.12 7.07 8.25
C ILE A 80 4.72 8.29 7.41
N GLN A 81 5.55 9.33 7.41
CA GLN A 81 5.37 10.49 6.55
C GLN A 81 5.43 10.12 5.06
N ALA A 82 6.36 9.24 4.68
CA ALA A 82 6.40 8.70 3.32
C ALA A 82 5.10 7.98 2.95
N GLY A 83 4.60 7.09 3.84
CA GLY A 83 3.32 6.39 3.63
C GLY A 83 2.14 7.33 3.41
N ALA A 84 2.06 8.42 4.20
CA ALA A 84 1.03 9.45 4.03
C ALA A 84 1.15 10.13 2.66
N GLN A 85 2.35 10.54 2.24
CA GLN A 85 2.57 11.19 0.94
C GLN A 85 2.28 10.27 -0.25
N ILE A 86 2.62 8.98 -0.15
CA ILE A 86 2.27 7.99 -1.19
C ILE A 86 0.75 7.90 -1.34
N SER A 87 0.00 7.84 -0.23
CA SER A 87 -1.47 7.79 -0.29
C SER A 87 -2.08 9.05 -0.90
N GLU A 88 -1.54 10.24 -0.57
CA GLU A 88 -1.95 11.52 -1.17
C GLU A 88 -1.67 11.56 -2.67
N TYR A 89 -0.45 11.17 -3.06
CA TYR A 89 -0.06 11.08 -4.47
C TYR A 89 -0.99 10.13 -5.24
N THR A 90 -1.29 8.96 -4.67
CA THR A 90 -2.17 7.96 -5.28
C THR A 90 -3.60 8.50 -5.47
N ILE A 91 -4.14 9.21 -4.46
CA ILE A 91 -5.45 9.86 -4.56
C ILE A 91 -5.47 10.89 -5.70
N ASN A 92 -4.44 11.73 -5.79
CA ASN A 92 -4.32 12.74 -6.85
C ASN A 92 -4.18 12.12 -8.24
N LEU A 93 -3.40 11.05 -8.38
CA LEU A 93 -3.21 10.30 -9.62
C LEU A 93 -4.52 9.65 -10.10
N LEU A 94 -5.36 9.21 -9.17
CA LEU A 94 -6.61 8.51 -9.44
C LEU A 94 -7.86 9.39 -9.34
N LYS A 95 -7.73 10.72 -9.25
CA LYS A 95 -8.85 11.66 -9.04
C LYS A 95 -10.04 11.53 -10.02
N ASN A 96 -9.80 11.00 -11.21
CA ASN A 96 -10.81 10.76 -12.26
C ASN A 96 -11.14 9.27 -12.44
N LYS A 97 -10.75 8.42 -11.49
CA LYS A 97 -10.92 6.97 -11.48
C LYS A 97 -11.50 6.54 -10.13
N THR A 98 -11.91 5.28 -10.04
CA THR A 98 -12.31 4.70 -8.75
C THR A 98 -11.08 4.55 -7.85
N ILE A 99 -11.17 5.13 -6.64
CA ILE A 99 -10.14 5.02 -5.60
C ILE A 99 -10.57 3.95 -4.62
N HIS A 100 -9.65 3.06 -4.25
CA HIS A 100 -9.95 2.05 -3.25
C HIS A 100 -10.17 2.71 -1.87
N PRO A 101 -11.24 2.38 -1.12
CA PRO A 101 -11.55 3.06 0.15
C PRO A 101 -10.41 3.01 1.18
N ASN A 102 -9.60 1.95 1.19
CA ASN A 102 -8.46 1.86 2.11
C ASN A 102 -7.39 2.94 1.83
N THR A 103 -7.21 3.37 0.59
CA THR A 103 -6.25 4.43 0.26
C THR A 103 -6.70 5.77 0.83
N ILE A 104 -8.01 6.04 0.83
CA ILE A 104 -8.60 7.22 1.48
C ILE A 104 -8.38 7.14 3.00
N LYS A 105 -8.72 5.99 3.61
CA LYS A 105 -8.52 5.76 5.05
C LYS A 105 -7.06 5.90 5.48
N MET A 106 -6.13 5.41 4.66
CA MET A 106 -4.69 5.56 4.87
C MET A 106 -4.31 7.04 4.96
N TYR A 107 -4.70 7.83 3.95
CA TYR A 107 -4.42 9.25 3.91
C TYR A 107 -5.00 10.00 5.11
N GLU A 108 -6.30 9.81 5.38
CA GLU A 108 -6.98 10.48 6.49
C GLU A 108 -6.38 10.12 7.86
N TYR A 109 -6.00 8.86 8.05
CA TYR A 109 -5.45 8.41 9.33
C TYR A 109 -4.06 8.97 9.59
N TYR A 110 -3.18 8.99 8.59
CA TYR A 110 -1.78 9.39 8.77
C TYR A 110 -1.53 10.88 8.54
N LYS A 111 -2.34 11.58 7.74
CA LYS A 111 -2.22 13.05 7.59
C LYS A 111 -2.40 13.79 8.91
N ASN A 112 -3.28 13.31 9.77
CA ASN A 112 -3.55 13.91 11.09
C ASN A 112 -2.46 13.59 12.13
N LYS A 113 -1.45 12.79 11.78
CA LYS A 113 -0.34 12.40 12.65
C LYS A 113 0.99 13.05 12.27
N LEU A 114 0.97 13.90 11.24
CA LEU A 114 2.06 14.80 10.85
C LEU A 114 1.92 16.11 11.60
#